data_AF-A0A436ZWW3-F1
#
_entry.id   AF-A0A436ZWW3-F1
#
_cell.length_a   1.000
_cell.length_b   1.000
_cell.length_c   1.000
_cell.angle_alpha   90.00
_cell.angle_beta   90.00
_cell.angle_gamma   90.00
#
_symmetry.space_group_name_H-M   'P 1'
#
loop_
_entity.id
_entity.type
_entity.pdbx_description
1 polymer ?
#
loop_
_entity_poly.entity_id
_entity_poly.type
_entity_poly.pdbx_seq_one_letter_code
_entity_poly.pdbx_strand_id
1 'polypeptide(L)'
;MSVNIADLLTILSNGYLKSGVHRVIVPPKDQQHQDRLGLLYFVRLSDRLKLRTVESSLLRRLGHYKEGINEMDILALEWTRARIKKNWSRSPSDLNEGTSMAGFSVKHFHG
;
A
#
# COMPACT_ATOMS: atom_id res chain seq x y z
N MET A 1 -12.45 16.11 3.69
CA MET A 1 -12.23 14.80 3.04
C MET A 1 -10.74 14.63 2.83
N SER A 2 -10.17 13.51 3.23
CA SER A 2 -8.74 13.20 3.02
C SER A 2 -8.62 12.08 1.99
N VAL A 3 -7.63 12.20 1.11
CA VAL A 3 -7.32 11.19 0.10
C VAL A 3 -5.86 10.78 0.30
N ASN A 4 -5.60 9.48 0.26
CA ASN A 4 -4.24 8.94 0.34
C ASN A 4 -3.96 8.00 -0.83
N ILE A 5 -2.68 7.76 -1.05
CA ILE A 5 -2.19 6.81 -2.05
C ILE A 5 -1.91 5.48 -1.37
N ALA A 6 -2.38 4.39 -1.98
CA ALA A 6 -2.13 3.03 -1.54
C ALA A 6 -0.99 2.38 -2.34
N ASP A 7 -0.48 1.27 -1.81
CA ASP A 7 0.66 0.51 -2.35
C ASP A 7 0.51 0.16 -3.84
N LEU A 8 -0.69 -0.17 -4.30
CA LEU A 8 -0.98 -0.51 -5.69
C LEU A 8 -0.60 0.61 -6.67
N LEU A 9 -0.88 1.86 -6.32
CA LEU A 9 -0.55 3.00 -7.18
C LEU A 9 0.95 3.32 -7.12
N THR A 10 1.62 3.02 -6.00
CA THR A 10 3.09 3.06 -5.91
C THR A 10 3.72 2.06 -6.87
N ILE A 11 3.18 0.84 -6.97
CA ILE A 11 3.64 -0.17 -7.93
C ILE A 11 3.41 0.33 -9.36
N LEU A 12 2.19 0.74 -9.70
CA LEU A 12 1.84 1.21 -11.05
C LEU A 12 2.67 2.43 -11.51
N SER A 13 3.06 3.31 -10.59
CA SER A 13 3.82 4.54 -10.89
C SER A 13 5.34 4.40 -10.76
N ASN A 14 5.83 3.17 -10.57
CA ASN A 14 7.22 2.87 -10.24
C ASN A 14 7.82 3.75 -9.13
N GLY A 15 7.09 3.87 -8.02
CA GLY A 15 7.52 4.63 -6.85
C GLY A 15 7.44 6.15 -6.99
N TYR A 16 6.94 6.69 -8.11
CA TYR A 16 6.68 8.12 -8.25
C TYR A 16 5.59 8.59 -7.28
N LEU A 17 4.47 7.85 -7.20
CA LEU A 17 3.40 8.11 -6.23
C LEU A 17 3.57 7.21 -5.01
N LYS A 18 4.14 7.75 -3.94
CA LYS A 18 4.46 6.98 -2.73
C LYS A 18 3.24 6.79 -1.82
N SER A 19 3.03 5.55 -1.39
CA SER A 19 2.09 5.18 -0.34
C SER A 19 2.51 5.82 0.99
N GLY A 20 1.58 6.51 1.64
CA GLY A 20 1.82 7.24 2.87
C GLY A 20 1.47 6.43 4.11
N VAL A 21 2.39 6.37 5.08
CA VAL A 21 2.12 5.77 6.39
C VAL A 21 1.35 6.78 7.24
N HIS A 22 0.19 6.36 7.75
CA HIS A 22 -0.67 7.19 8.59
C HIS A 22 -1.24 6.36 9.73
N ARG A 23 -1.52 7.01 10.86
CA ARG A 23 -2.08 6.37 12.05
C ARG A 23 -3.16 7.25 12.66
N VAL A 24 -4.12 6.61 13.33
CA VAL A 24 -5.12 7.29 14.16
C VAL A 24 -4.59 7.30 15.59
N ILE A 25 -4.57 8.47 16.21
CA ILE A 25 -4.12 8.63 17.60
C ILE A 25 -5.33 8.61 18.52
N VAL A 26 -5.14 8.06 19.73
CA VAL A 26 -6.14 8.12 20.79
C VAL A 26 -6.46 9.59 21.09
N PRO A 27 -7.74 9.97 21.15
CA PRO A 27 -8.12 11.36 21.42
C PRO A 27 -7.66 11.80 22.81
N PRO A 28 -7.48 13.13 23.00
CA PRO A 28 -7.29 13.73 24.33
C PRO A 28 -8.35 13.27 25.34
N LYS A 29 -7.99 13.19 26.63
CA LYS A 29 -8.85 12.63 27.71
C LYS A 29 -10.23 13.28 27.78
N ASP A 30 -10.27 14.59 27.63
CA ASP A 30 -11.48 15.40 27.63
C ASP A 30 -12.39 15.15 26.42
N GLN A 31 -11.90 14.48 25.37
CA GLN A 31 -12.66 14.16 24.14
C GLN A 31 -12.98 12.67 24.00
N GLN A 32 -12.58 11.83 24.97
CA GLN A 32 -12.79 10.38 24.91
C GLN A 32 -14.26 9.97 25.05
N HIS A 33 -15.09 10.82 25.67
CA HIS A 33 -16.52 10.60 25.85
C HIS A 33 -17.36 10.91 24.59
N GLN A 34 -16.73 11.43 23.53
CA GLN A 34 -17.39 11.80 22.29
C GLN A 34 -17.30 10.65 21.28
N ASP A 35 -18.44 10.25 20.73
CA ASP A 35 -18.48 9.29 19.62
C ASP A 35 -17.87 9.90 18.35
N ARG A 36 -17.10 9.08 17.61
CA ARG A 36 -16.51 9.47 16.33
C ARG A 36 -16.85 8.45 15.26
N LEU A 37 -17.50 8.90 14.19
CA LEU A 37 -17.77 8.10 13.00
C LEU A 37 -16.71 8.37 11.93
N GLY A 38 -16.11 7.30 11.41
CA GLY A 38 -15.23 7.35 10.25
C GLY A 38 -15.84 6.57 9.09
N LEU A 39 -16.03 7.23 7.93
CA LEU A 39 -16.40 6.57 6.69
C LEU A 39 -15.17 6.45 5.79
N LEU A 40 -14.79 5.22 5.47
CA LEU A 40 -13.66 4.88 4.62
C LEU A 40 -14.18 4.26 3.32
N TYR A 41 -13.75 4.80 2.18
CA TYR A 41 -14.05 4.24 0.86
C TYR A 41 -12.76 3.85 0.16
N PHE A 42 -12.62 2.58 -0.20
CA PHE A 42 -11.44 2.04 -0.86
C PHE A 42 -11.70 1.79 -2.34
N VAL A 43 -11.06 2.59 -3.19
CA VAL A 43 -11.01 2.30 -4.63
C VAL A 43 -9.99 1.20 -4.86
N ARG A 44 -10.43 0.08 -5.45
CA ARG A 44 -9.57 -1.05 -5.81
C ARG A 44 -9.42 -1.15 -7.32
N LEU A 45 -8.24 -1.55 -7.75
CA LEU A 45 -8.00 -1.93 -9.14
C LEU A 45 -8.75 -3.21 -9.46
N SER A 46 -9.04 -3.43 -10.75
CA SER A 46 -9.64 -4.68 -11.21
C SER A 46 -8.81 -5.88 -10.79
N ASP A 47 -9.47 -6.93 -10.31
CA ASP A 47 -8.84 -8.19 -9.90
C ASP A 47 -7.98 -8.83 -11.00
N ARG A 48 -8.29 -8.54 -12.27
CA ARG A 48 -7.61 -9.08 -13.46
C ARG A 48 -6.43 -8.21 -13.92
N LEU A 49 -6.21 -7.05 -13.31
CA LEU A 49 -5.11 -6.17 -13.69
C LEU A 49 -3.77 -6.76 -13.23
N LYS A 50 -2.83 -6.88 -14.16
CA LYS A 50 -1.43 -7.20 -13.85
C LYS A 50 -0.73 -5.98 -13.26
N LEU A 51 -0.04 -6.16 -12.14
CA LEU A 51 0.62 -5.08 -11.41
C LEU A 51 2.00 -4.73 -11.98
N ARG A 52 2.03 -4.10 -13.14
CA ARG A 52 3.28 -3.58 -13.72
C ARG A 52 3.28 -2.07 -13.78
N THR A 53 4.48 -1.48 -13.84
CA THR A 53 4.63 -0.05 -14.13
C THR A 53 3.83 0.32 -15.39
N VAL A 54 3.02 1.38 -15.32
CA VAL A 54 2.25 1.86 -16.48
C VAL A 54 3.17 2.49 -17.50
N GLU A 55 2.86 2.39 -18.79
CA GLU A 55 3.57 3.10 -19.85
C GLU A 55 3.24 4.60 -19.80
N SER A 56 4.23 5.43 -19.49
CA SER A 56 4.07 6.86 -19.24
C SER A 56 5.30 7.64 -19.69
N SER A 57 5.11 8.55 -20.64
CA SER A 57 6.15 9.47 -21.12
C SER A 57 6.71 10.35 -20.00
N LEU A 58 5.86 10.73 -19.03
CA LEU A 58 6.28 11.48 -17.85
C LEU A 58 7.24 10.65 -16.98
N LEU A 59 6.88 9.41 -16.65
CA LEU A 59 7.72 8.55 -15.83
C LEU A 59 9.07 8.26 -16.53
N ARG A 60 9.09 8.16 -17.87
CA ARG A 60 10.33 8.00 -18.67
C ARG A 60 11.20 9.24 -18.55
N ARG A 61 10.62 10.42 -18.79
CA ARG A 61 11.33 11.70 -18.69
C ARG A 61 11.91 11.96 -17.30
N LEU A 62 11.21 11.53 -16.25
CA LEU A 62 11.62 11.69 -14.86
C LEU A 62 12.58 10.57 -14.38
N GLY A 63 12.96 9.63 -15.25
CA GLY A 63 13.93 8.57 -14.91
C GLY A 63 13.37 7.51 -13.94
N HIS A 64 12.05 7.34 -13.89
CA HIS A 64 11.41 6.32 -13.05
C HIS A 64 11.44 4.92 -13.66
N TYR A 65 11.86 4.74 -14.92
CA TYR A 65 12.10 3.41 -15.49
C TYR A 65 13.56 3.02 -15.20
N LYS A 66 13.77 2.37 -14.06
CA LYS A 66 15.03 1.69 -13.73
C LYS A 66 14.84 0.20 -13.97
N GLU A 67 15.84 -0.46 -14.52
CA GLU A 67 15.84 -1.93 -14.65
C GLU A 67 15.69 -2.57 -13.27
N GLY A 68 14.80 -3.58 -13.16
CA GLY A 68 14.61 -4.38 -11.96
C GLY A 68 13.58 -3.88 -10.93
N ILE A 69 12.93 -2.73 -11.14
CA ILE A 69 11.88 -2.24 -10.24
C ILE A 69 10.51 -2.38 -10.93
N ASN A 70 9.68 -3.28 -10.41
CA ASN A 70 8.25 -3.45 -10.70
C ASN A 70 7.86 -4.08 -12.06
N GLU A 71 8.54 -5.16 -12.45
CA GLU A 71 7.93 -6.18 -13.31
C GLU A 71 7.22 -7.24 -12.45
N MET A 72 6.30 -6.79 -11.60
CA MET A 72 5.46 -7.73 -10.84
C MET A 72 4.41 -8.30 -11.79
N ASP A 73 4.69 -9.44 -12.42
CA ASP A 73 3.68 -10.16 -13.22
C ASP A 73 2.72 -10.96 -12.31
N ILE A 74 2.13 -10.27 -11.33
CA ILE A 74 1.08 -10.81 -10.44
C ILE A 74 -0.21 -10.01 -10.63
N LEU A 75 -1.34 -10.66 -10.36
CA LEU A 75 -2.64 -9.99 -10.42
C LEU A 75 -2.87 -9.12 -9.18
N ALA A 76 -3.58 -8.00 -9.35
CA ALA A 76 -3.97 -7.12 -8.26
C ALA A 76 -4.74 -7.85 -7.14
N LEU A 77 -5.52 -8.87 -7.51
CA LEU A 77 -6.22 -9.73 -6.56
C LEU A 77 -5.27 -10.54 -5.68
N GLU A 78 -4.21 -11.10 -6.27
CA GLU A 78 -3.24 -11.93 -5.55
C GLU A 78 -2.47 -11.08 -4.54
N TRP A 79 -2.01 -9.90 -4.96
CA TRP A 79 -1.42 -8.91 -4.06
C TRP A 79 -2.38 -8.54 -2.92
N THR A 80 -3.64 -8.23 -3.24
CA THR A 80 -4.64 -7.83 -2.25
C THR A 80 -4.90 -8.94 -1.23
N ARG A 81 -5.05 -10.18 -1.69
CA ARG A 81 -5.24 -11.35 -0.81
C ARG A 81 -4.05 -11.57 0.11
N ALA A 82 -2.84 -11.52 -0.42
CA ALA A 82 -1.63 -11.68 0.37
C ALA A 82 -1.50 -10.56 1.43
N ARG A 83 -1.81 -9.33 1.04
CA ARG A 83 -1.80 -8.16 1.95
C ARG A 83 -2.81 -8.29 3.07
N ILE A 84 -4.05 -8.68 2.76
CA ILE A 84 -5.11 -8.90 3.76
C ILE A 84 -4.72 -10.04 4.70
N LYS A 85 -4.27 -11.17 4.15
CA LYS A 85 -3.83 -12.33 4.95
C LYS A 85 -2.77 -11.92 5.96
N LYS A 86 -1.73 -11.19 5.52
CA LYS A 86 -0.62 -10.76 6.39
C LYS A 86 -1.02 -9.63 7.36
N ASN A 87 -1.99 -8.78 7.03
CA ASN A 87 -2.58 -7.83 7.99
C ASN A 87 -3.36 -8.54 9.11
N TRP A 88 -3.96 -9.69 8.84
CA TRP A 88 -4.75 -10.46 9.80
C TRP A 88 -3.90 -11.44 10.63
N SER A 89 -2.89 -12.07 10.01
CA SER A 89 -1.95 -12.96 10.69
C SER A 89 -0.71 -12.20 11.13
N ARG A 90 -0.60 -11.87 12.43
CA ARG A 90 0.69 -11.46 13.02
C ARG A 90 1.66 -12.63 12.94
N SER A 91 2.88 -12.39 12.48
CA SER A 91 3.96 -13.36 12.59
C SER A 91 4.25 -13.58 14.08
N PRO A 92 4.16 -14.82 14.61
CA PRO A 92 4.42 -15.08 16.02
C PRO A 92 5.89 -14.87 16.41
N SER A 93 6.80 -14.89 15.44
CA SER A 93 8.25 -14.96 15.65
C SER A 93 9.01 -13.69 15.23
N ASP A 94 8.49 -12.89 14.30
CA ASP A 94 9.13 -11.65 13.88
C ASP A 94 8.11 -10.52 13.76
N LEU A 95 8.15 -9.61 14.72
CA LEU A 95 7.28 -8.44 14.74
C LEU A 95 7.59 -7.46 13.60
N ASN A 96 8.77 -7.48 12.96
CA ASN A 96 9.12 -6.54 11.89
C ASN A 96 8.97 -7.12 10.47
N GLU A 97 8.36 -8.29 10.35
CA GLU A 97 8.28 -9.02 9.08
C GLU A 97 7.38 -8.29 8.05
N GLY A 98 7.99 -7.50 7.17
CA GLY A 98 7.28 -6.78 6.10
C GLY A 98 6.62 -7.72 5.09
N THR A 99 5.66 -7.20 4.31
CA THR A 99 5.13 -7.94 3.14
C THR A 99 6.07 -7.73 1.97
N SER A 100 6.78 -8.78 1.55
CA SER A 100 7.55 -8.77 0.31
C SER A 100 6.93 -9.74 -0.68
N MET A 101 6.60 -9.26 -1.88
CA MET A 101 6.26 -10.13 -3.01
C MET A 101 6.86 -9.54 -4.28
N ALA A 102 7.40 -10.40 -5.15
CA ALA A 102 7.86 -10.04 -6.49
C ALA A 102 8.72 -8.77 -6.56
N GLY A 103 9.64 -8.59 -5.58
CA GLY A 103 10.56 -7.44 -5.53
C GLY A 103 10.00 -6.17 -4.87
N PHE A 104 8.71 -6.10 -4.54
CA PHE A 104 8.12 -4.99 -3.80
C PHE A 104 7.93 -5.36 -2.33
N SER A 105 8.58 -4.61 -1.44
CA SER A 105 8.53 -4.81 0.01
C SER A 105 7.87 -3.63 0.71
N VAL A 106 6.87 -3.92 1.53
CA VAL A 106 6.26 -2.93 2.43
C VAL A 106 6.56 -3.28 3.88
N LYS A 107 7.25 -2.38 4.56
CA LYS A 107 7.52 -2.49 6.00
C LYS A 107 6.22 -2.30 6.79
N HIS A 108 6.06 -3.10 7.84
CA HIS A 108 5.00 -2.94 8.82
C HIS A 108 5.54 -2.09 9.96
N PHE A 109 4.77 -1.10 10.42
CA PHE A 109 5.16 -0.21 11.51
C PHE A 109 4.35 -0.53 12.76
N HIS A 110 5.06 -0.62 13.88
CA HIS A 110 4.52 -0.92 15.20
C HIS A 110 4.68 0.30 16.09
N GLY A 111 3.71 0.52 16.98
CA GLY A 111 3.72 1.57 18.00
C GLY A 111 3.49 0.98 19.37
#